data_AF-A0A519GJQ9-F1
#
_entry.id   AF-A0A519GJQ9-F1
#
_cell.length_a   1.000
_cell.length_b   1.000
_cell.length_c   1.000
_cell.angle_alpha   90.00
_cell.angle_beta   90.00
_cell.angle_gamma   90.00
#
_symmetry.space_group_name_H-M   'P 1'
#
loop_
_entity.id
_entity.type
_entity.pdbx_description
1 polymer ?
#
loop_
_entity_poly.entity_id
_entity_poly.type
_entity_poly.pdbx_seq_one_letter_code
_entity_poly.pdbx_strand_id
1 'polypeptide(L)'
;MTESAGPPSYLDEPSTPSFGGSGFGGESGNQENWSGRMPPQDTEAEQSVLGSMLISKDAIADVLEVVKAHDFYKPAHETIYLAITDLYSRGEPADPVTVSAELSRRGELVRVGGAPYIHTLSASVPIAANAGYYGEIVREKSILRRLVEAGTKIA
;
A
#
# COMPACT_ATOMS: atom_id res chain seq x y z
N MET A 1 46.25 -21.02 -49.19
CA MET A 1 45.76 -21.28 -47.82
C MET A 1 44.35 -20.76 -47.76
N THR A 2 43.37 -21.62 -48.02
CA THR A 2 41.94 -21.32 -47.94
C THR A 2 41.32 -22.51 -47.23
N GLU A 3 41.01 -22.29 -45.95
CA GLU A 3 40.48 -23.30 -45.04
C GLU A 3 39.08 -23.76 -45.45
N SER A 4 38.91 -25.08 -45.39
CA SER A 4 37.70 -25.84 -45.65
C SER A 4 36.84 -25.84 -44.38
N ALA A 5 35.70 -25.16 -44.41
CA ALA A 5 34.65 -25.31 -43.39
C ALA A 5 33.63 -26.36 -43.86
N GLY A 6 33.66 -27.54 -43.24
CA GLY A 6 32.64 -28.57 -43.42
C GLY A 6 31.33 -28.22 -42.69
N PRO A 7 30.18 -28.74 -43.13
CA PRO A 7 28.89 -28.46 -42.49
C PRO A 7 28.78 -29.17 -41.13
N PRO A 8 28.09 -28.57 -40.14
CA PRO A 8 27.93 -29.16 -38.81
C PRO A 8 27.05 -30.41 -38.85
N SER A 9 27.49 -31.42 -38.08
CA SER A 9 26.86 -32.71 -37.86
C SER A 9 25.50 -32.59 -37.16
N TYR A 10 24.49 -33.25 -37.74
CA TYR A 10 23.16 -33.47 -37.18
C TYR A 10 23.25 -34.07 -35.77
N LEU A 11 22.64 -33.40 -34.79
CA LEU A 11 22.36 -33.95 -33.47
C LEU A 11 20.86 -34.26 -33.37
N ASP A 12 20.59 -35.49 -32.93
CA ASP A 12 19.33 -36.14 -32.59
C ASP A 12 18.09 -35.25 -32.40
N GLU A 13 17.01 -35.59 -33.13
CA GLU A 13 15.65 -35.17 -32.76
C GLU A 13 15.18 -35.94 -31.51
N PRO A 14 14.59 -35.28 -30.51
CA PRO A 14 14.02 -35.97 -29.36
C PRO A 14 12.73 -36.71 -29.73
N SER A 15 12.68 -37.99 -29.37
CA SER A 15 11.54 -38.88 -29.50
C SER A 15 10.29 -38.35 -28.79
N THR A 16 9.16 -38.29 -29.50
CA THR A 16 7.85 -37.94 -28.92
C THR A 16 7.35 -39.05 -27.99
N PRO A 17 6.91 -38.75 -26.75
CA PRO A 17 6.30 -39.76 -25.91
C PRO A 17 4.86 -40.06 -26.35
N SER A 18 4.55 -41.36 -26.40
CA SER A 18 3.21 -41.92 -26.59
C SER A 18 2.37 -41.72 -25.33
N PHE A 19 1.21 -41.07 -25.44
CA PHE A 19 0.23 -40.98 -24.37
C PHE A 19 -0.92 -41.95 -24.62
N GLY A 20 -0.90 -43.07 -23.90
CA GLY A 20 -2.02 -43.97 -23.75
C GLY A 20 -2.48 -44.02 -22.30
N GLY A 21 -3.80 -43.92 -22.10
CA GLY A 21 -4.48 -44.60 -20.99
C GLY A 21 -4.96 -43.76 -19.80
N SER A 22 -6.24 -43.36 -19.89
CA SER A 22 -7.29 -43.57 -18.87
C SER A 22 -7.17 -42.98 -17.46
N GLY A 23 -8.16 -42.13 -17.13
CA GLY A 23 -9.06 -42.42 -16.01
C GLY A 23 -8.97 -41.54 -14.76
N PHE A 24 -10.17 -41.07 -14.35
CA PHE A 24 -10.58 -40.68 -13.00
C PHE A 24 -10.20 -39.29 -12.46
N GLY A 25 -11.22 -38.44 -12.38
CA GLY A 25 -11.75 -38.06 -11.07
C GLY A 25 -11.24 -36.75 -10.46
N GLY A 26 -12.21 -35.90 -10.10
CA GLY A 26 -12.07 -34.95 -9.01
C GLY A 26 -12.06 -33.49 -9.45
N GLU A 27 -13.18 -32.81 -9.17
CA GLU A 27 -13.23 -31.38 -8.93
C GLU A 27 -11.95 -30.88 -8.25
N SER A 28 -11.12 -30.16 -8.98
CA SER A 28 -10.25 -29.15 -8.39
C SER A 28 -11.03 -27.85 -8.44
N GLY A 29 -11.98 -27.75 -7.49
CA GLY A 29 -12.48 -26.46 -7.06
C GLY A 29 -11.29 -25.54 -6.87
N ASN A 30 -11.36 -24.39 -7.51
CA ASN A 30 -10.43 -23.28 -7.39
C ASN A 30 -10.21 -23.02 -5.89
N GLN A 31 -9.20 -23.67 -5.31
CA GLN A 31 -8.68 -23.31 -4.00
C GLN A 31 -8.03 -21.96 -4.22
N GLU A 32 -8.86 -20.91 -4.13
CA GLU A 32 -8.36 -19.57 -4.02
C GLU A 32 -7.38 -19.55 -2.85
N ASN A 33 -6.10 -19.45 -3.18
CA ASN A 33 -5.00 -19.26 -2.26
C ASN A 33 -5.29 -18.05 -1.36
N TRP A 34 -5.95 -18.30 -0.23
CA TRP A 34 -6.27 -17.29 0.79
C TRP A 34 -5.06 -17.01 1.70
N SER A 35 -3.98 -17.78 1.62
CA SER A 35 -2.84 -17.71 2.54
C SER A 35 -1.68 -16.81 2.09
N GLY A 36 -1.79 -16.11 0.95
CA GLY A 36 -0.71 -15.26 0.41
C GLY A 36 -1.12 -13.89 -0.15
N ARG A 37 -2.39 -13.49 0.01
CA ARG A 37 -2.85 -12.17 -0.48
C ARG A 37 -2.44 -11.09 0.53
N MET A 38 -1.70 -10.10 0.04
CA MET A 38 -1.38 -8.89 0.79
C MET A 38 -2.67 -8.29 1.37
N PRO A 39 -2.71 -7.88 2.66
CA PRO A 39 -3.92 -7.35 3.26
C PRO A 39 -4.50 -6.18 2.43
N PRO A 40 -5.83 -6.02 2.37
CA PRO A 40 -6.46 -4.91 1.66
C PRO A 40 -5.88 -3.57 2.10
N GLN A 41 -5.32 -2.84 1.14
CA GLN A 41 -4.69 -1.53 1.34
C GLN A 41 -4.76 -0.70 0.05
N ASP A 42 -4.58 0.61 0.21
CA ASP A 42 -4.34 1.54 -0.89
C ASP A 42 -3.36 2.61 -0.41
N THR A 43 -2.07 2.40 -0.69
CA THR A 43 -1.03 3.28 -0.17
C THR A 43 -1.01 4.66 -0.83
N GLU A 44 -1.51 4.75 -2.07
CA GLU A 44 -1.59 6.02 -2.80
C GLU A 44 -2.71 6.88 -2.24
N ALA A 45 -3.86 6.27 -1.90
CA ALA A 45 -4.92 6.94 -1.16
C ALA A 45 -4.45 7.42 0.21
N GLU A 46 -3.71 6.60 0.97
CA GLU A 46 -3.15 7.03 2.26
C GLU A 46 -2.19 8.21 2.13
N GLN A 47 -1.31 8.20 1.12
CA GLN A 47 -0.42 9.32 0.84
C GLN A 47 -1.21 10.57 0.45
N SER A 48 -2.27 10.41 -0.34
CA SER A 48 -3.13 11.51 -0.77
C SER A 48 -3.90 12.13 0.39
N VAL A 49 -4.38 11.33 1.33
CA VAL A 49 -5.01 11.80 2.58
C VAL A 49 -4.03 12.65 3.38
N LEU A 50 -2.86 12.09 3.72
CA LEU A 50 -1.87 12.80 4.55
C LEU A 50 -1.36 14.06 3.86
N GLY A 51 -1.07 13.98 2.57
CA GLY A 51 -0.65 15.14 1.79
C GLY A 51 -1.71 16.24 1.74
N SER A 52 -2.99 15.89 1.64
CA SER A 52 -4.08 16.88 1.60
C SER A 52 -4.18 17.61 2.94
N MET A 53 -4.06 16.85 4.04
CA MET A 53 -4.03 17.38 5.39
C MET A 53 -2.84 18.33 5.64
N LEU A 54 -1.68 18.07 5.02
CA LEU A 54 -0.49 18.93 5.12
C LEU A 54 -0.61 20.25 4.34
N ILE A 55 -1.56 20.35 3.40
CA ILE A 55 -1.75 21.51 2.52
C ILE A 55 -2.90 22.39 2.99
N SER A 56 -3.99 21.78 3.47
CA SER A 56 -5.23 22.49 3.78
C SER A 56 -5.78 22.12 5.15
N LYS A 57 -6.11 23.16 5.93
CA LYS A 57 -6.79 23.00 7.22
C LYS A 57 -8.19 22.40 7.06
N ASP A 58 -8.90 22.78 6.00
CA ASP A 58 -10.25 22.27 5.73
C ASP A 58 -10.20 20.78 5.38
N ALA A 59 -9.16 20.34 4.66
CA ALA A 59 -8.94 18.92 4.38
C ALA A 59 -8.70 18.10 5.66
N ILE A 60 -8.09 18.68 6.70
CA ILE A 60 -7.96 18.01 8.01
C ILE A 60 -9.34 17.77 8.62
N ALA A 61 -10.24 18.76 8.56
CA ALA A 61 -11.60 18.63 9.09
C ALA A 61 -12.37 17.54 8.35
N ASP A 62 -12.35 17.54 7.02
CA ASP A 62 -13.03 16.53 6.19
C ASP A 62 -12.52 15.10 6.48
N VAL A 63 -11.20 14.94 6.60
CA VAL A 63 -10.60 13.62 6.87
C VAL A 63 -10.96 13.11 8.27
N LEU A 64 -11.02 13.98 9.28
CA LEU A 64 -11.36 13.61 10.66
C LEU A 64 -12.77 12.98 10.79
N GLU A 65 -13.68 13.36 9.90
CA GLU A 65 -15.04 12.80 9.84
C GLU A 65 -15.07 11.36 9.33
N VAL A 66 -14.13 11.02 8.44
CA VAL A 66 -14.15 9.74 7.69
C VAL A 66 -13.15 8.73 8.25
N VAL A 67 -11.94 9.17 8.59
CA VAL A 67 -10.80 8.29 8.87
C VAL A 67 -10.38 8.36 10.34
N LYS A 68 -9.90 7.23 10.87
CA LYS A 68 -9.24 7.10 12.16
C LYS A 68 -7.81 6.58 11.98
N ALA A 69 -6.97 6.80 12.98
CA ALA A 69 -5.55 6.42 12.96
C ALA A 69 -5.33 4.94 12.57
N HIS A 70 -6.15 4.04 13.12
CA HIS A 70 -6.08 2.60 12.89
C HIS A 70 -6.62 2.14 11.51
N ASP A 71 -7.15 3.06 10.69
CA ASP A 71 -7.59 2.75 9.33
C ASP A 71 -6.39 2.66 8.37
N PHE A 72 -5.30 3.36 8.65
CA PHE A 72 -4.07 3.30 7.86
C PHE A 72 -3.46 1.90 7.93
N TYR A 73 -3.05 1.38 6.78
CA TYR A 73 -2.31 0.11 6.69
C TYR A 73 -0.85 0.30 7.10
N LYS A 74 -0.23 1.43 6.74
CA LYS A 74 1.17 1.71 7.09
C LYS A 74 1.27 2.34 8.49
N PRO A 75 2.02 1.75 9.44
CA PRO A 75 2.24 2.35 10.76
C PRO A 75 2.90 3.74 10.70
N ALA A 76 3.73 3.97 9.69
CA ALA A 76 4.32 5.29 9.43
C ALA A 76 3.24 6.34 9.13
N HIS A 77 2.21 5.97 8.35
CA HIS A 77 1.12 6.88 7.99
C HIS A 77 0.20 7.15 9.18
N GLU A 78 -0.09 6.12 9.98
CA GLU A 78 -0.79 6.28 11.26
C GLU A 78 -0.07 7.29 12.17
N THR A 79 1.25 7.15 12.30
CA THR A 79 2.07 8.06 13.13
C THR A 79 2.00 9.50 12.62
N ILE A 80 2.09 9.71 11.31
CA ILE A 80 2.00 11.04 10.69
C ILE A 80 0.60 11.64 10.91
N TYR A 81 -0.46 10.85 10.71
CA TYR A 81 -1.84 11.26 10.97
C TYR A 81 -2.03 11.73 12.42
N LEU A 82 -1.51 10.96 13.39
CA LEU A 82 -1.57 11.33 14.81
C LEU A 82 -0.82 12.63 15.11
N ALA A 83 0.32 12.88 14.46
CA ALA A 83 1.05 14.14 14.61
C ALA A 83 0.26 15.34 14.03
N ILE A 84 -0.34 15.18 12.85
CA ILE A 84 -1.16 16.20 12.20
C ILE A 84 -2.38 16.54 13.06
N THR A 85 -3.12 15.53 13.50
CA THR A 85 -4.34 15.71 14.30
C THR A 85 -4.05 16.32 15.68
N ASP A 86 -2.93 15.97 16.30
CA ASP A 86 -2.49 16.59 17.56
C ASP A 86 -2.19 18.09 17.38
N LEU A 87 -1.40 18.46 16.37
CA LEU A 87 -1.13 19.88 16.04
C LEU A 87 -2.43 20.63 15.77
N TYR A 88 -3.32 20.05 14.96
CA TYR A 88 -4.62 20.61 14.64
C TYR A 88 -5.49 20.83 15.89
N SER A 89 -5.49 19.87 16.83
CA SER A 89 -6.25 19.97 18.09
C SER A 89 -5.73 21.08 19.02
N ARG A 90 -4.43 21.39 18.95
CA ARG A 90 -3.80 22.51 19.66
C ARG A 90 -3.98 23.85 18.95
N GLY A 91 -4.58 23.86 17.76
CA GLY A 91 -4.72 25.05 16.92
C GLY A 91 -3.42 25.47 16.24
N GLU A 92 -2.41 24.58 16.20
CA GLU A 92 -1.14 24.81 15.52
C GLU A 92 -1.27 24.44 14.03
N PRO A 93 -0.55 25.14 13.12
CA PRO A 93 -0.53 24.75 11.71
C PRO A 93 0.12 23.38 11.56
N ALA A 94 -0.48 22.51 10.75
CA ALA A 94 0.02 21.16 10.47
C ALA A 94 0.54 21.07 9.04
N ASP A 95 1.63 21.79 8.76
CA ASP A 95 2.33 21.79 7.49
C ASP A 95 3.57 20.86 7.55
N PRO A 96 4.27 20.59 6.43
CA PRO A 96 5.41 19.68 6.43
C PRO A 96 6.53 20.06 7.40
N VAL A 97 6.73 21.35 7.68
CA VAL A 97 7.77 21.83 8.60
C VAL A 97 7.36 21.56 10.03
N THR A 98 6.15 21.96 10.42
CA THR A 98 5.67 21.79 11.81
C THR A 98 5.46 20.33 12.16
N VAL A 99 4.94 19.52 11.23
CA VAL A 99 4.77 18.08 11.41
C VAL A 99 6.13 17.38 11.54
N SER A 100 7.12 17.76 10.74
CA SER A 100 8.48 17.21 10.87
C SER A 100 9.12 17.58 12.21
N ALA A 101 8.91 18.79 12.70
CA ALA A 101 9.40 19.23 14.01
C ALA A 101 8.70 18.49 15.16
N GLU A 102 7.38 18.31 15.06
CA GLU A 102 6.57 17.53 16.02
C GLU A 102 7.06 16.08 16.11
N LEU A 103 7.20 15.41 14.96
CA LEU A 103 7.70 14.04 14.88
C LEU A 103 9.15 13.92 15.37
N SER A 104 9.98 14.95 15.15
CA SER A 104 11.34 14.99 15.70
C SER A 104 11.32 15.05 17.22
N ARG A 105 10.47 15.91 17.81
CA ARG A 105 10.33 16.04 19.26
C ARG A 105 9.86 14.73 19.91
N ARG A 106 9.03 13.96 19.21
CA ARG A 106 8.56 12.63 19.65
C ARG A 106 9.58 11.51 19.45
N GLY A 107 10.68 11.76 18.73
CA GLY A 107 11.64 10.71 18.37
C GLY A 107 11.13 9.76 17.28
N GLU A 108 10.12 10.17 16.52
CA GLU A 108 9.42 9.35 15.53
C GLU A 108 9.74 9.73 14.08
N LEU A 109 10.43 10.85 13.85
CA LEU A 109 10.71 11.33 12.49
C LEU A 109 11.45 10.28 11.63
N VAL A 110 12.43 9.58 12.22
CA VAL A 110 13.24 8.60 11.48
C VAL A 110 12.39 7.38 11.07
N ARG A 111 11.48 6.91 11.93
CA ARG A 111 10.66 5.71 11.63
C ARG A 111 9.64 5.95 10.51
N VAL A 112 9.25 7.21 10.28
CA VAL A 112 8.27 7.55 9.24
C VAL A 112 8.93 7.88 7.88
N GLY A 113 10.25 7.80 7.76
CA GLY A 113 10.98 8.09 6.53
C GLY A 113 11.69 9.45 6.50
N GLY A 114 11.68 10.20 7.60
CA GLY A 114 12.35 11.48 7.70
C GLY A 114 11.55 12.67 7.14
N ALA A 115 12.08 13.88 7.34
CA ALA A 115 11.49 15.11 6.79
C ALA A 115 11.27 15.06 5.26
N PRO A 116 12.16 14.47 4.43
CA PRO A 116 11.93 14.36 3.00
C PRO A 116 10.64 13.61 2.63
N TYR A 117 10.28 12.59 3.42
CA TYR A 117 9.04 11.86 3.17
C TYR A 117 7.81 12.72 3.41
N ILE A 118 7.79 13.52 4.48
CA ILE A 118 6.67 14.44 4.79
C ILE A 118 6.50 15.48 3.67
N HIS A 119 7.60 16.03 3.16
CA HIS A 119 7.55 16.92 1.99
C HIS A 119 7.05 16.21 0.72
N THR A 120 7.42 14.94 0.55
CA THR A 120 6.96 14.14 -0.61
C THR A 120 5.44 13.93 -0.55
N LEU A 121 4.88 13.67 0.64
CA LEU A 121 3.42 13.57 0.84
C LEU A 121 2.72 14.86 0.44
N SER A 122 3.24 16.02 0.83
CA SER A 122 2.64 17.30 0.40
C SER A 122 2.72 17.54 -1.11
N ALA A 123 3.70 16.95 -1.79
CA ALA A 123 3.87 17.10 -3.24
C ALA A 123 3.06 16.07 -4.05
N SER A 124 2.62 14.95 -3.44
CA SER A 124 1.94 13.87 -4.14
C SER A 124 0.45 14.11 -4.38
N VAL A 125 -0.12 15.20 -3.85
CA VAL A 125 -1.57 15.43 -3.90
C VAL A 125 -1.95 16.29 -5.09
N PRO A 126 -2.82 15.78 -5.99
CA PRO A 126 -3.30 16.58 -7.12
C PRO A 126 -4.21 17.73 -6.66
N ILE A 127 -5.18 17.44 -5.78
CA ILE A 127 -6.20 18.38 -5.32
C ILE A 127 -6.55 18.09 -3.85
N ALA A 128 -6.16 18.97 -2.94
CA ALA A 128 -6.41 18.80 -1.50
C ALA A 128 -7.90 18.80 -1.12
N ALA A 129 -8.76 19.45 -1.91
CA ALA A 129 -10.22 19.45 -1.68
C ALA A 129 -10.87 18.07 -1.83
N ASN A 130 -10.17 17.10 -2.43
CA ASN A 130 -10.66 15.71 -2.56
C ASN A 130 -10.26 14.84 -1.37
N ALA A 131 -9.76 15.42 -0.26
CA ALA A 131 -9.27 14.67 0.89
C ALA A 131 -10.28 13.66 1.45
N GLY A 132 -11.56 14.06 1.56
CA GLY A 132 -12.62 13.16 2.02
C GLY A 132 -12.81 11.94 1.12
N TYR A 133 -12.71 12.11 -0.21
CA TYR A 133 -12.79 11.00 -1.16
C TYR A 133 -11.65 9.99 -0.98
N TYR A 134 -10.42 10.47 -0.83
CA TYR A 134 -9.28 9.59 -0.53
C TYR A 134 -9.44 8.92 0.83
N GLY A 135 -10.02 9.63 1.81
CA GLY A 135 -10.33 9.10 3.13
C GLY A 135 -11.30 7.92 3.09
N GLU A 136 -12.35 7.99 2.28
CA GLU A 136 -13.30 6.88 2.12
C GLU A 136 -12.61 5.63 1.54
N ILE A 137 -11.70 5.79 0.57
CA ILE A 137 -10.92 4.67 0.03
C ILE A 137 -10.11 3.99 1.15
N VAL A 138 -9.40 4.78 1.97
CA VAL A 138 -8.62 4.26 3.11
C VAL A 138 -9.52 3.51 4.09
N ARG A 139 -10.69 4.07 4.42
CA ARG A 139 -11.67 3.47 5.32
C ARG A 139 -12.27 2.17 4.77
N GLU A 140 -12.56 2.09 3.48
CA GLU A 140 -13.06 0.87 2.85
C GLU A 140 -12.02 -0.26 2.95
N LYS A 141 -10.75 0.02 2.65
CA LYS A 141 -9.64 -0.94 2.84
C LYS A 141 -9.49 -1.30 4.33
N SER A 142 -9.67 -0.31 5.21
CA SER A 142 -10.02 -0.41 6.63
C SER A 142 -10.83 -1.65 6.98
N ILE A 143 -12.07 -1.59 6.53
CA ILE A 143 -13.13 -2.52 6.87
C ILE A 143 -12.82 -3.90 6.28
N LEU A 144 -12.39 -3.96 5.01
CA LEU A 144 -12.03 -5.22 4.36
C LEU A 144 -10.88 -5.92 5.08
N ARG A 145 -9.87 -5.18 5.54
CA ARG A 145 -8.74 -5.74 6.30
C ARG A 145 -9.20 -6.38 7.61
N ARG A 146 -10.07 -5.71 8.37
CA ARG A 146 -10.65 -6.26 9.61
C ARG A 146 -11.52 -7.48 9.36
N LEU A 147 -12.25 -7.51 8.25
CA LEU A 147 -13.05 -8.67 7.87
C LEU A 147 -12.17 -9.89 7.59
N VAL A 148 -11.06 -9.70 6.86
CA VAL A 148 -10.08 -10.76 6.60
C VAL A 148 -9.46 -11.25 7.91
N GLU A 149 -9.03 -10.36 8.79
CA GLU A 149 -8.44 -10.70 10.10
C GLU A 149 -9.42 -11.45 11.02
N ALA A 150 -10.69 -11.05 11.02
CA ALA A 150 -11.72 -11.76 11.78
C ALA A 150 -11.97 -13.18 11.21
N GLY A 151 -11.97 -13.32 9.88
CA GLY A 151 -12.13 -14.61 9.21
C GLY A 151 -10.97 -15.57 9.46
N THR A 152 -9.73 -15.08 9.52
CA THR A 152 -8.56 -15.91 9.83
C THR A 152 -8.45 -16.29 11.30
N LYS A 153 -8.97 -15.47 12.23
CA LYS A 153 -8.93 -15.75 13.68
C LYS A 153 -9.91 -16.87 14.12
N ILE A 154 -10.91 -17.17 13.30
CA ILE A 154 -11.94 -18.19 13.61
C ILE A 154 -11.53 -19.58 13.08
N ALA A 155 -10.56 -19.66 12.16
CA ALA A 155 -10.09 -20.90 11.52
C ALA A 155 -9.07 -21.70 12.35
#